data_AF-A0A926WU83-F1
#
_entry.id   AF-A0A926WU83-F1
#
_cell.length_a   1.000
_cell.length_b   1.000
_cell.length_c   1.000
_cell.angle_alpha   90.00
_cell.angle_beta   90.00
_cell.angle_gamma   90.00
#
_symmetry.space_group_name_H-M   'P 1'
#
loop_
_entity.id
_entity.type
_entity.pdbx_description
1 polymer ?
#
loop_
_entity_poly.entity_id
_entity_poly.type
_entity_poly.pdbx_seq_one_letter_code
_entity_poly.pdbx_strand_id
1 'polypeptide(L)'
;MSLSLCMIVKNEEAALPKCLSSVRNVVDEIVVLDTGSSDRTSEVAKGYGAKVYDFQWCNDFSAARNEALKYVTGDWILVLDADEMLKPEIVPALQEAISSEEYLLINLVRQEVGAEQSPYSMVSRLFRHHPDIRFERPYHALVDDSVAAILRQELHWQVGYLPGVAILHSGYQKKAIAQFNKFAKAQATMEEFLATHPHDPYVCSKLGALYVESGKIAQGMDLLTRGIAVAEENYEILYELHYHLGIAYSHLQNSPEAIFQYQAAIKLPIYPMLKLGAYNNLGNLLKASGDFNGAKTAYETALKIDPNFIAGHYNLGMIFKALGLFTDAIASYQKAIRLNPNYAEAYQNLGVVQLKVGNIKASLTAFGNAIAIHKQHNPKEAERLRQGLREMGLL
;
A
#
# COMPACT_ATOMS: atom_id res chain seq x y z
N MET A 1 13.70 27.37 0.78
CA MET A 1 12.55 26.90 1.58
C MET A 1 13.09 25.89 2.57
N SER A 2 12.81 26.09 3.84
CA SER A 2 13.19 25.19 4.93
C SER A 2 12.17 24.07 5.10
N LEU A 3 12.63 22.88 5.48
CA LEU A 3 11.79 21.70 5.66
C LEU A 3 11.94 21.14 7.08
N SER A 4 10.83 21.04 7.79
CA SER A 4 10.78 20.40 9.11
C SER A 4 10.20 18.99 9.01
N LEU A 5 10.87 18.01 9.62
CA LEU A 5 10.24 16.74 9.98
C LEU A 5 9.38 16.96 11.23
N CYS A 6 8.13 16.51 11.19
CA CYS A 6 7.23 16.49 12.34
C CYS A 6 6.68 15.09 12.56
N MET A 7 6.83 14.54 13.76
CA MET A 7 6.37 13.19 14.07
C MET A 7 5.88 13.04 15.51
N ILE A 8 4.97 12.09 15.71
CA ILE A 8 4.54 11.63 17.03
C ILE A 8 5.15 10.24 17.26
N VAL A 9 5.57 9.94 18.49
CA VAL A 9 6.21 8.66 18.81
C VAL A 9 5.68 8.07 20.12
N LYS A 10 5.77 6.74 20.25
CA LYS A 10 5.55 6.01 21.49
C LYS A 10 6.23 4.65 21.44
N ASN A 11 7.28 4.46 22.22
CA ASN A 11 8.01 3.19 22.30
C ASN A 11 8.52 2.65 20.94
N GLU A 12 9.13 3.54 20.16
CA GLU A 12 9.64 3.26 18.82
C GLU A 12 11.16 3.17 18.75
N GLU A 13 11.83 2.88 19.89
CA GLU A 13 13.30 2.83 20.01
C GLU A 13 13.96 2.02 18.89
N ALA A 14 13.33 0.91 18.47
CA ALA A 14 13.86 0.02 17.44
C ALA A 14 13.67 0.53 16.00
N ALA A 15 12.60 1.26 15.71
CA ALA A 15 12.25 1.69 14.35
C ALA A 15 12.79 3.10 14.04
N LEU A 16 12.74 3.99 15.04
CA LEU A 16 13.04 5.41 14.91
C LEU A 16 14.42 5.73 14.30
N PRO A 17 15.54 5.06 14.67
CA PRO A 17 16.85 5.37 14.07
C PRO A 17 16.86 5.25 12.55
N LYS A 18 16.13 4.27 11.99
CA LYS A 18 16.10 4.02 10.55
C LYS A 18 15.32 5.12 9.83
N CYS A 19 14.19 5.56 10.40
CA CYS A 19 13.40 6.69 9.93
C CYS A 19 14.22 7.98 9.94
N LEU A 20 14.78 8.38 11.10
CA LEU A 20 15.53 9.63 11.25
C LEU A 20 16.80 9.67 10.37
N SER A 21 17.48 8.53 10.20
CA SER A 21 18.62 8.45 9.29
C SER A 21 18.24 8.72 7.83
N SER A 22 17.02 8.38 7.40
CA SER A 22 16.57 8.58 6.01
C SER A 22 16.33 10.06 5.65
N VAL A 23 16.16 10.91 6.66
CA VAL A 23 15.85 12.34 6.48
C VAL A 23 16.92 13.29 7.00
N ARG A 24 17.97 12.78 7.65
CA ARG A 24 19.02 13.57 8.34
C ARG A 24 19.68 14.67 7.49
N ASN A 25 19.85 14.42 6.19
CA ASN A 25 20.47 15.37 5.26
C ASN A 25 19.44 15.98 4.29
N VAL A 26 18.16 15.90 4.64
CA VAL A 26 17.03 16.35 3.81
C VAL A 26 16.25 17.44 4.53
N VAL A 27 16.07 17.33 5.85
CA VAL A 27 15.31 18.29 6.67
C VAL A 27 16.25 19.21 7.44
N ASP A 28 15.81 20.44 7.68
CA ASP A 28 16.52 21.47 8.44
C ASP A 28 16.18 21.43 9.93
N GLU A 29 15.01 20.88 10.26
CA GLU A 29 14.50 20.76 11.63
C GLU A 29 13.85 19.39 11.85
N ILE A 30 14.00 18.85 13.06
CA ILE A 30 13.29 17.64 13.50
C ILE A 30 12.52 17.97 14.77
N VAL A 31 11.20 17.86 14.70
CA VAL A 31 10.26 18.00 15.82
C VAL A 31 9.65 16.64 16.12
N VAL A 32 9.79 16.20 17.37
CA VAL A 32 9.24 14.93 17.86
C VAL A 32 8.34 15.22 19.05
N LEU A 33 7.09 14.76 18.98
CA LEU A 33 6.17 14.77 20.10
C LEU A 33 6.09 13.35 20.70
N ASP A 34 6.64 13.16 21.89
CA ASP A 34 6.57 11.91 22.62
C ASP A 34 5.22 11.81 23.36
N THR A 35 4.47 10.75 23.05
CA THR A 35 3.12 10.52 23.61
C THR A 35 3.12 9.59 24.83
N GLY A 36 4.26 9.51 25.52
CA GLY A 36 4.45 8.73 26.74
C GLY A 36 5.23 7.43 26.51
N SER A 37 6.39 7.53 25.88
CA SER A 37 7.36 6.43 25.78
C SER A 37 7.93 6.07 27.15
N SER A 38 8.12 4.78 27.36
CA SER A 38 8.77 4.17 28.53
C SER A 38 10.14 3.57 28.20
N ASP A 39 10.53 3.57 26.93
CA ASP A 39 11.83 3.12 26.43
C ASP A 39 12.73 4.32 26.05
N ARG A 40 13.84 4.08 25.34
CA ARG A 40 14.78 5.16 24.98
C ARG A 40 14.40 5.94 23.74
N THR A 41 13.15 5.87 23.26
CA THR A 41 12.69 6.60 22.05
C THR A 41 13.04 8.08 22.09
N SER A 42 12.76 8.75 23.22
CA SER A 42 13.08 10.16 23.43
C SER A 42 14.59 10.45 23.39
N GLU A 43 15.42 9.59 23.97
CA GLU A 43 16.89 9.74 23.96
C GLU A 43 17.44 9.56 22.55
N VAL A 44 16.94 8.57 21.81
CA VAL A 44 17.29 8.32 20.41
C VAL A 44 16.96 9.54 19.56
N ALA A 45 15.75 10.09 19.66
CA ALA A 45 15.35 11.29 18.95
C ALA A 45 16.32 12.47 19.19
N LYS A 46 16.62 12.75 20.46
CA LYS A 46 17.59 13.81 20.85
C LYS A 46 18.97 13.57 20.26
N GLY A 47 19.42 12.31 20.19
CA GLY A 47 20.69 11.93 19.58
C GLY A 47 20.80 12.25 18.08
N TYR A 48 19.67 12.38 17.38
CA TYR A 48 19.59 12.83 15.98
C TYR A 48 19.40 14.35 15.84
N GLY A 49 19.43 15.10 16.95
CA GLY A 49 19.23 16.56 16.97
C GLY A 49 17.77 16.98 17.01
N ALA A 50 16.84 16.06 17.31
CA ALA A 50 15.43 16.39 17.43
C ALA A 50 15.13 17.27 18.65
N LYS A 51 14.24 18.25 18.46
CA LYS A 51 13.54 18.92 19.55
C LYS A 51 12.40 18.01 19.99
N VAL A 52 12.48 17.49 21.22
CA VAL A 52 11.49 16.55 21.76
C VAL A 52 10.58 17.25 22.76
N TYR A 53 9.28 17.10 22.59
CA TYR A 53 8.23 17.64 23.46
C TYR A 53 7.35 16.51 23.97
N ASP A 54 6.80 16.65 25.17
CA ASP A 54 5.93 15.65 25.79
C ASP A 54 4.45 15.99 25.58
N PHE A 55 3.65 14.97 25.31
CA PHE A 55 2.20 15.09 25.22
C PHE A 55 1.51 13.93 25.93
N GLN A 56 0.58 14.24 26.83
CA GLN A 56 -0.20 13.21 27.50
C GLN A 56 -1.20 12.58 26.50
N TRP A 57 -0.98 11.31 26.16
CA TRP A 57 -1.83 10.58 25.22
C TRP A 57 -3.32 10.62 25.61
N CYS A 58 -4.14 11.18 24.73
CA CYS A 58 -5.57 11.40 24.95
C CYS A 58 -6.49 10.54 24.04
N ASN A 59 -5.95 9.45 23.48
CA ASN A 59 -6.65 8.59 22.50
C ASN A 59 -7.03 9.26 21.18
N ASP A 60 -6.42 10.40 20.86
CA ASP A 60 -6.66 11.13 19.63
C ASP A 60 -5.33 11.43 18.92
N PHE A 61 -5.14 10.79 17.76
CA PHE A 61 -3.95 11.00 16.93
C PHE A 61 -3.93 12.39 16.31
N SER A 62 -5.09 12.94 15.94
CA SER A 62 -5.20 14.27 15.35
C SER A 62 -4.84 15.33 16.39
N ALA A 63 -5.29 15.18 17.64
CA ALA A 63 -4.87 16.05 18.74
C ALA A 63 -3.35 16.05 18.95
N ALA A 64 -2.73 14.86 19.00
CA ALA A 64 -1.27 14.75 19.16
C ALA A 64 -0.53 15.37 17.96
N ARG A 65 -0.95 15.10 16.71
CA ARG A 65 -0.29 15.68 15.54
C ARG A 65 -0.45 17.20 15.48
N ASN A 66 -1.63 17.73 15.81
CA ASN A 66 -1.88 19.17 15.87
C ASN A 66 -1.07 19.86 16.97
N GLU A 67 -0.88 19.19 18.11
CA GLU A 67 0.02 19.69 19.15
C GLU A 67 1.47 19.75 18.63
N ALA A 68 1.94 18.73 17.91
CA ALA A 68 3.28 18.71 17.34
C ALA A 68 3.52 19.86 16.35
N LEU A 69 2.51 20.22 15.54
CA LEU A 69 2.60 21.32 14.57
C LEU A 69 2.92 22.67 15.21
N LYS A 70 2.53 22.91 16.47
CA LYS A 70 2.80 24.18 17.18
C LYS A 70 4.28 24.46 17.40
N TYR A 71 5.13 23.42 17.35
CA TYR A 71 6.56 23.53 17.60
C TYR A 71 7.40 23.58 16.32
N VAL A 72 6.77 23.42 15.15
CA VAL A 72 7.42 23.44 13.84
C VAL A 72 7.68 24.88 13.43
N THR A 73 8.85 25.14 12.81
CA THR A 73 9.24 26.48 12.36
C THR A 73 9.59 26.57 10.87
N GLY A 74 9.77 25.44 10.18
CA GLY A 74 10.08 25.41 8.76
C GLY A 74 8.93 25.87 7.87
N ASP A 75 9.25 26.25 6.65
CA ASP A 75 8.28 26.69 5.63
C ASP A 75 7.40 25.53 5.14
N TRP A 76 7.95 24.32 5.17
CA TRP A 76 7.31 23.06 4.81
C TRP A 76 7.43 22.03 5.92
N ILE A 77 6.45 21.13 5.96
CA ILE A 77 6.32 20.10 6.98
C ILE A 77 6.23 18.75 6.29
N LEU A 78 7.18 17.86 6.60
CA LEU A 78 7.12 16.44 6.26
C LEU A 78 6.72 15.65 7.50
N VAL A 79 5.68 14.83 7.37
CA VAL A 79 5.20 13.98 8.47
C VAL A 79 5.46 12.51 8.15
N LEU A 80 6.22 11.84 9.02
CA LEU A 80 6.52 10.41 8.92
C LEU A 80 6.16 9.71 10.23
N ASP A 81 5.74 8.46 10.11
CA ASP A 81 5.66 7.54 11.24
C ASP A 81 7.03 6.87 11.48
N ALA A 82 7.29 6.37 12.70
CA ALA A 82 8.64 5.90 13.08
C ALA A 82 9.10 4.63 12.33
N ASP A 83 8.17 3.89 11.72
CA ASP A 83 8.39 2.70 10.89
C ASP A 83 8.37 3.00 9.38
N GLU A 84 8.29 4.28 9.01
CA GLU A 84 8.40 4.80 7.66
C GLU A 84 9.81 5.35 7.37
N MET A 85 10.20 5.35 6.10
CA MET A 85 11.46 5.92 5.63
C MET A 85 11.25 6.71 4.34
N LEU A 86 11.92 7.85 4.22
CA LEU A 86 12.00 8.57 2.95
C LEU A 86 12.98 7.87 2.02
N LYS A 87 12.57 7.63 0.77
CA LYS A 87 13.44 7.06 -0.26
C LYS A 87 14.47 8.10 -0.74
N PRO A 88 15.78 7.78 -0.75
CA PRO A 88 16.78 8.73 -1.23
C PRO A 88 16.54 9.21 -2.66
N GLU A 89 15.97 8.35 -3.52
CA GLU A 89 15.72 8.67 -4.94
C GLU A 89 14.65 9.75 -5.13
N ILE A 90 13.77 9.98 -4.15
CA ILE A 90 12.72 11.00 -4.24
C ILE A 90 13.22 12.40 -3.83
N VAL A 91 14.34 12.48 -3.13
CA VAL A 91 14.82 13.73 -2.50
C VAL A 91 14.99 14.88 -3.52
N PRO A 92 15.55 14.68 -4.72
CA PRO A 92 15.66 15.77 -5.70
C PRO A 92 14.29 16.32 -6.13
N ALA A 93 13.32 15.43 -6.41
CA ALA A 93 11.96 15.82 -6.80
C ALA A 93 11.22 16.49 -5.64
N LEU A 94 11.45 16.04 -4.40
CA LEU A 94 10.92 16.68 -3.20
C LEU A 94 11.46 18.12 -3.07
N GLN A 95 12.78 18.32 -3.21
CA GLN A 95 13.41 19.63 -3.11
C GLN A 95 12.94 20.60 -4.20
N GLU A 96 12.77 20.11 -5.43
CA GLU A 96 12.18 20.87 -6.52
C GLU A 96 10.73 21.27 -6.19
N ALA A 97 9.90 20.33 -5.75
CA ALA A 97 8.49 20.58 -5.48
C ALA A 97 8.27 21.58 -4.34
N ILE A 98 9.03 21.49 -3.24
CA ILE A 98 8.90 22.45 -2.11
C ILE A 98 9.41 23.85 -2.47
N SER A 99 10.17 24.00 -3.56
CA SER A 99 10.60 25.31 -4.05
C SER A 99 9.51 26.06 -4.81
N SER A 100 8.46 25.37 -5.26
CA SER A 100 7.31 25.98 -5.95
C SER A 100 6.47 26.82 -4.99
N GLU A 101 6.12 28.03 -5.40
CA GLU A 101 5.22 28.94 -4.68
C GLU A 101 3.74 28.60 -4.87
N GLU A 102 3.39 27.62 -5.71
CA GLU A 102 2.00 27.30 -6.05
C GLU A 102 1.39 26.18 -5.20
N TYR A 103 2.22 25.30 -4.61
CA TYR A 103 1.72 24.13 -3.89
C TYR A 103 1.46 24.41 -2.42
N LEU A 104 0.29 24.02 -1.92
CA LEU A 104 -0.06 24.01 -0.49
C LEU A 104 0.20 22.63 0.14
N LEU A 105 -0.05 21.56 -0.63
CA LEU A 105 0.13 20.17 -0.25
C LEU A 105 0.75 19.42 -1.43
N ILE A 106 1.66 18.48 -1.16
CA ILE A 106 2.24 17.58 -2.14
C ILE A 106 1.98 16.15 -1.67
N ASN A 107 1.20 15.42 -2.46
CA ASN A 107 0.87 14.04 -2.20
C ASN A 107 2.04 13.10 -2.51
N LEU A 108 2.23 12.13 -1.63
CA LEU A 108 3.34 11.19 -1.65
C LEU A 108 2.83 9.76 -1.85
N VAL A 109 3.48 8.98 -2.72
CA VAL A 109 3.21 7.55 -2.82
C VAL A 109 3.99 6.82 -1.73
N ARG A 110 3.26 6.13 -0.85
CA ARG A 110 3.80 5.21 0.13
C ARG A 110 3.76 3.78 -0.40
N GLN A 111 4.82 3.01 -0.15
CA GLN A 111 4.91 1.60 -0.45
C GLN A 111 4.98 0.75 0.83
N GLU A 112 4.06 -0.19 0.97
CA GLU A 112 4.08 -1.26 1.97
C GLU A 112 5.11 -2.33 1.57
N VAL A 113 6.24 -2.38 2.29
CA VAL A 113 7.32 -3.32 1.99
C VAL A 113 6.90 -4.73 2.36
N GLY A 114 6.85 -5.61 1.36
CA GLY A 114 6.45 -7.01 1.52
C GLY A 114 4.96 -7.30 1.28
N ALA A 115 4.16 -6.29 0.90
CA ALA A 115 2.79 -6.52 0.48
C ALA A 115 2.72 -7.25 -0.88
N GLU A 116 1.89 -8.28 -0.99
CA GLU A 116 1.80 -9.11 -2.20
C GLU A 116 0.83 -8.58 -3.27
N GLN A 117 -0.18 -7.78 -2.89
CA GLN A 117 -1.29 -7.43 -3.80
C GLN A 117 -1.41 -5.95 -4.14
N SER A 118 -1.54 -5.07 -3.14
CA SER A 118 -1.69 -3.62 -3.33
C SER A 118 -0.68 -2.88 -2.46
N PRO A 119 0.58 -2.76 -2.93
CA PRO A 119 1.64 -2.22 -2.09
C PRO A 119 1.59 -0.69 -1.99
N TYR A 120 0.82 0.01 -2.82
CA TYR A 120 0.88 1.48 -2.91
C TYR A 120 -0.37 2.16 -2.34
N SER A 121 -0.14 3.26 -1.60
CA SER A 121 -1.18 4.17 -1.13
C SER A 121 -0.74 5.63 -1.30
N MET A 122 -1.68 6.53 -1.55
CA MET A 122 -1.42 7.97 -1.56
C MET A 122 -1.53 8.51 -0.14
N VAL A 123 -0.60 9.39 0.26
CA VAL A 123 -0.63 10.02 1.58
C VAL A 123 -0.33 11.53 1.51
N SER A 124 -1.10 12.29 2.27
CA SER A 124 -1.03 13.76 2.39
C SER A 124 -0.08 14.15 3.54
N ARG A 125 1.24 14.03 3.29
CA ARG A 125 2.28 14.10 4.34
C ARG A 125 3.35 15.18 4.14
N LEU A 126 3.31 15.91 3.03
CA LEU A 126 4.22 17.03 2.74
C LEU A 126 3.42 18.28 2.41
N PHE A 127 3.37 19.25 3.32
CA PHE A 127 2.52 20.43 3.18
C PHE A 127 3.21 21.70 3.68
N ARG A 128 2.76 22.85 3.19
CA ARG A 128 3.23 24.15 3.68
C ARG A 128 2.85 24.35 5.13
N HIS A 129 3.70 25.05 5.85
CA HIS A 129 3.37 25.53 7.18
C HIS A 129 2.34 26.67 7.07
N HIS A 130 1.06 26.31 7.20
CA HIS A 130 -0.07 27.23 7.10
C HIS A 130 -0.89 27.18 8.40
N PRO A 131 -1.30 28.32 8.97
CA PRO A 131 -1.98 28.37 10.28
C PRO A 131 -3.29 27.58 10.33
N ASP A 132 -3.98 27.46 9.19
CA ASP A 132 -5.26 26.74 9.11
C ASP A 132 -5.14 25.24 8.77
N ILE A 133 -3.94 24.77 8.40
CA ILE A 133 -3.73 23.33 8.17
C ILE A 133 -3.70 22.61 9.51
N ARG A 134 -4.53 21.58 9.61
CA ARG A 134 -4.65 20.75 10.81
C ARG A 134 -5.05 19.33 10.44
N PHE A 135 -4.62 18.40 11.27
CA PHE A 135 -5.04 17.01 11.23
C PHE A 135 -6.46 16.87 11.76
N GLU A 136 -7.28 16.16 11.01
CA GLU A 136 -8.66 15.77 11.34
C GLU A 136 -8.85 14.27 11.05
N ARG A 137 -10.06 13.76 11.30
CA ARG A 137 -10.49 12.35 11.15
C ARG A 137 -10.11 11.42 12.32
N PRO A 138 -10.98 10.45 12.64
CA PRO A 138 -10.76 9.47 13.72
C PRO A 138 -9.68 8.43 13.37
N TYR A 139 -9.38 8.24 12.08
CA TYR A 139 -8.47 7.22 11.59
C TYR A 139 -7.48 7.79 10.57
N HIS A 140 -6.22 7.38 10.68
CA HIS A 140 -5.02 7.92 10.01
C HIS A 140 -4.62 9.36 10.34
N ALA A 141 -5.54 10.21 10.82
CA ALA A 141 -5.31 11.63 11.07
C ALA A 141 -4.75 12.34 9.81
N LEU A 142 -5.63 12.94 9.02
CA LEU A 142 -5.35 13.48 7.69
C LEU A 142 -5.48 15.01 7.68
N VAL A 143 -4.74 15.69 6.80
CA VAL A 143 -4.84 17.16 6.64
C VAL A 143 -5.82 17.58 5.53
N ASP A 144 -6.30 16.61 4.73
CA ASP A 144 -7.02 16.80 3.48
C ASP A 144 -8.26 17.69 3.62
N ASP A 145 -9.02 17.58 4.72
CA ASP A 145 -10.20 18.42 4.94
C ASP A 145 -9.84 19.89 5.17
N SER A 146 -8.80 20.14 5.98
CA SER A 146 -8.32 21.50 6.23
C SER A 146 -7.71 22.12 4.97
N VAL A 147 -6.96 21.33 4.19
CA VAL A 147 -6.39 21.73 2.90
C VAL A 147 -7.51 22.05 1.91
N ALA A 148 -8.53 21.21 1.80
CA ALA A 148 -9.69 21.45 0.94
C ALA A 148 -10.46 22.73 1.33
N ALA A 149 -10.57 23.01 2.63
CA ALA A 149 -11.19 24.25 3.12
C ALA A 149 -10.39 25.50 2.72
N ILE A 150 -9.06 25.45 2.79
CA ILE A 150 -8.16 26.54 2.36
C ILE A 150 -8.25 26.75 0.86
N LEU A 151 -8.17 25.69 0.06
CA LEU A 151 -8.23 25.77 -1.42
C LEU A 151 -9.51 26.44 -1.94
N ARG A 152 -10.63 26.34 -1.21
CA ARG A 152 -11.89 27.02 -1.57
C ARG A 152 -11.85 28.54 -1.33
N GLN A 153 -10.98 29.00 -0.43
CA GLN A 153 -10.86 30.41 -0.05
C GLN A 153 -9.65 31.06 -0.75
N GLU A 154 -8.57 30.31 -0.94
CA GLU A 154 -7.29 30.74 -1.47
C GLU A 154 -7.00 30.01 -2.79
N LEU A 155 -7.62 30.48 -3.87
CA LEU A 155 -7.62 29.82 -5.19
C LEU A 155 -6.26 29.76 -5.91
N HIS A 156 -5.24 30.42 -5.37
CA HIS A 156 -3.89 30.39 -5.95
C HIS A 156 -3.13 29.12 -5.56
N TRP A 157 -3.56 28.44 -4.51
CA TRP A 157 -2.96 27.20 -4.05
C TRP A 157 -3.35 26.00 -4.91
N GLN A 158 -2.42 25.05 -5.00
CA GLN A 158 -2.61 23.78 -5.69
C GLN A 158 -2.19 22.60 -4.80
N VAL A 159 -2.72 21.42 -5.11
CA VAL A 159 -2.22 20.14 -4.59
C VAL A 159 -1.35 19.49 -5.66
N GLY A 160 -0.07 19.30 -5.34
CA GLY A 160 0.90 18.60 -6.19
C GLY A 160 1.02 17.12 -5.86
N TYR A 161 1.84 16.41 -6.64
CA TYR A 161 2.22 15.02 -6.35
C TYR A 161 3.69 14.80 -6.71
N LEU A 162 4.40 13.99 -5.91
CA LEU A 162 5.73 13.54 -6.31
C LEU A 162 5.66 12.33 -7.24
N PRO A 163 6.49 12.28 -8.30
CA PRO A 163 6.54 11.13 -9.18
C PRO A 163 7.24 9.95 -8.50
N GLY A 164 6.54 8.81 -8.40
CA GLY A 164 7.09 7.57 -7.87
C GLY A 164 6.99 7.42 -6.36
N VAL A 165 7.56 6.32 -5.84
CA VAL A 165 7.51 5.97 -4.42
C VAL A 165 8.38 6.93 -3.62
N ALA A 166 7.78 7.62 -2.66
CA ALA A 166 8.46 8.54 -1.74
C ALA A 166 8.75 7.89 -0.39
N ILE A 167 7.80 7.11 0.14
CA ILE A 167 7.87 6.55 1.50
C ILE A 167 7.87 5.03 1.44
N LEU A 168 8.79 4.39 2.16
CA LEU A 168 8.77 2.95 2.43
C LEU A 168 8.23 2.72 3.84
N HIS A 169 7.21 1.88 3.96
CA HIS A 169 6.64 1.48 5.24
C HIS A 169 6.98 0.01 5.51
N SER A 170 7.70 -0.23 6.60
CA SER A 170 8.24 -1.56 6.95
C SER A 170 7.55 -2.22 8.16
N GLY A 171 6.53 -1.56 8.72
CA GLY A 171 5.87 -1.94 9.97
C GLY A 171 4.92 -3.15 9.88
N TYR A 172 4.51 -3.57 8.68
CA TYR A 172 3.46 -4.59 8.50
C TYR A 172 3.81 -6.00 9.05
N GLN A 173 5.08 -6.25 9.40
CA GLN A 173 5.53 -7.57 9.89
C GLN A 173 5.54 -7.75 11.42
N LYS A 174 5.00 -6.82 12.24
CA LYS A 174 5.04 -6.95 13.71
C LYS A 174 3.78 -7.62 14.32
N LYS A 175 3.93 -8.90 14.73
CA LYS A 175 3.12 -9.72 15.67
C LYS A 175 1.59 -9.49 15.67
N ALA A 176 0.85 -10.48 15.17
CA ALA A 176 -0.62 -10.53 15.06
C ALA A 176 -1.44 -9.97 16.24
N ILE A 177 -0.97 -10.10 17.48
CA ILE A 177 -1.69 -9.63 18.69
C ILE A 177 -1.67 -8.10 18.83
N ALA A 178 -0.55 -7.44 18.54
CA ALA A 178 -0.45 -5.98 18.60
C ALA A 178 -1.25 -5.33 17.46
N GLN A 179 -1.24 -5.98 16.29
CA GLN A 179 -2.04 -5.60 15.13
C GLN A 179 -3.54 -5.71 15.43
N PHE A 180 -3.98 -6.82 16.06
CA PHE A 180 -5.38 -7.04 16.42
C PHE A 180 -5.94 -5.95 17.35
N ASN A 181 -5.17 -5.57 18.39
CA ASN A 181 -5.58 -4.49 19.30
C ASN A 181 -5.62 -3.12 18.60
N LYS A 182 -4.71 -2.86 17.65
CA LYS A 182 -4.72 -1.63 16.84
C LYS A 182 -5.96 -1.55 15.96
N PHE A 183 -6.34 -2.66 15.32
CA PHE A 183 -7.55 -2.74 14.48
C PHE A 183 -8.84 -2.58 15.28
N ALA A 184 -8.96 -3.26 16.42
CA ALA A 184 -10.15 -3.15 17.27
C ALA A 184 -10.36 -1.70 17.76
N LYS A 185 -9.28 -1.01 18.15
CA LYS A 185 -9.35 0.39 18.56
C LYS A 185 -9.75 1.30 17.39
N ALA A 186 -9.11 1.14 16.23
CA ALA A 186 -9.44 1.91 15.03
C ALA A 186 -10.90 1.71 14.61
N GLN A 187 -11.40 0.47 14.67
CA GLN A 187 -12.79 0.13 14.39
C GLN A 187 -13.73 0.90 15.32
N ALA A 188 -13.51 0.83 16.63
CA ALA A 188 -14.36 1.50 17.62
C ALA A 188 -14.41 3.03 17.43
N THR A 189 -13.26 3.67 17.16
CA THR A 189 -13.22 5.12 16.91
C THR A 189 -13.95 5.50 15.63
N MET A 190 -13.84 4.69 14.57
CA MET A 190 -14.60 4.90 13.33
C MET A 190 -16.10 4.66 13.51
N GLU A 191 -16.51 3.65 14.26
CA GLU A 191 -17.92 3.37 14.58
C GLU A 191 -18.57 4.54 15.35
N GLU A 192 -17.87 5.08 16.35
CA GLU A 192 -18.32 6.25 17.12
C GLU A 192 -18.48 7.50 16.24
N PHE A 193 -17.50 7.77 15.37
CA PHE A 193 -17.58 8.88 14.42
C PHE A 193 -18.75 8.70 13.44
N LEU A 194 -18.91 7.48 12.89
CA LEU A 194 -19.98 7.17 11.95
C LEU A 194 -21.37 7.32 12.58
N ALA A 195 -21.52 7.09 13.89
CA ALA A 195 -22.79 7.28 14.59
C ALA A 195 -23.31 8.72 14.53
N THR A 196 -22.40 9.70 14.43
CA THR A 196 -22.74 11.13 14.27
C THR A 196 -22.64 11.61 12.82
N HIS A 197 -21.91 10.89 11.97
CA HIS A 197 -21.69 11.22 10.55
C HIS A 197 -21.97 10.01 9.65
N PRO A 198 -23.23 9.54 9.55
CA PRO A 198 -23.56 8.25 8.95
C PRO A 198 -23.26 8.14 7.45
N HIS A 199 -23.02 9.26 6.76
CA HIS A 199 -22.73 9.28 5.33
C HIS A 199 -21.32 9.80 5.05
N ASP A 200 -20.42 9.80 6.02
CA ASP A 200 -19.04 10.23 5.75
C ASP A 200 -18.34 9.24 4.79
N PRO A 201 -17.95 9.66 3.56
CA PRO A 201 -17.46 8.74 2.56
C PRO A 201 -16.09 8.14 2.93
N TYR A 202 -15.26 8.88 3.65
CA TYR A 202 -13.96 8.41 4.14
C TYR A 202 -14.13 7.28 5.16
N VAL A 203 -14.92 7.50 6.22
CA VAL A 203 -15.15 6.48 7.23
C VAL A 203 -15.91 5.29 6.66
N CYS A 204 -16.88 5.50 5.78
CA CYS A 204 -17.53 4.43 5.02
C CYS A 204 -16.52 3.56 4.24
N SER A 205 -15.54 4.17 3.58
CA SER A 205 -14.46 3.43 2.90
C SER A 205 -13.63 2.61 3.87
N LYS A 206 -13.03 3.26 4.90
CA LYS A 206 -12.07 2.62 5.80
C LYS A 206 -12.71 1.56 6.71
N LEU A 207 -13.86 1.85 7.31
CA LEU A 207 -14.57 0.91 8.16
C LEU A 207 -15.22 -0.21 7.32
N GLY A 208 -15.73 0.12 6.14
CA GLY A 208 -16.26 -0.84 5.18
C GLY A 208 -15.22 -1.89 4.77
N ALA A 209 -14.02 -1.43 4.40
CA ALA A 209 -12.88 -2.29 4.09
C ALA A 209 -12.51 -3.20 5.27
N LEU A 210 -12.40 -2.64 6.47
CA LEU A 210 -12.08 -3.40 7.69
C LEU A 210 -13.12 -4.47 8.02
N TYR A 211 -14.41 -4.20 7.78
CA TYR A 211 -15.47 -5.20 7.93
C TYR A 211 -15.38 -6.32 6.90
N VAL A 212 -15.05 -6.01 5.65
CA VAL A 212 -14.82 -7.04 4.61
C VAL A 212 -13.65 -7.94 4.99
N GLU A 213 -12.54 -7.35 5.44
CA GLU A 213 -11.34 -8.09 5.85
C GLU A 213 -11.58 -8.96 7.10
N SER A 214 -12.39 -8.49 8.05
CA SER A 214 -12.75 -9.24 9.25
C SER A 214 -13.89 -10.26 9.06
N GLY A 215 -14.39 -10.40 7.83
CA GLY A 215 -15.45 -11.37 7.48
C GLY A 215 -16.88 -10.89 7.72
N LYS A 216 -17.08 -9.66 8.20
CA LYS A 216 -18.40 -9.00 8.32
C LYS A 216 -18.85 -8.43 6.97
N ILE A 217 -18.86 -9.28 5.94
CA ILE A 217 -18.98 -8.87 4.52
C ILE A 217 -20.22 -8.01 4.27
N ALA A 218 -21.39 -8.42 4.76
CA ALA A 218 -22.64 -7.67 4.53
C ALA A 218 -22.61 -6.25 5.13
N GLN A 219 -22.07 -6.10 6.34
CA GLN A 219 -21.93 -4.78 6.99
C GLN A 219 -20.90 -3.92 6.25
N GLY A 220 -19.80 -4.53 5.80
CA GLY A 220 -18.79 -3.84 4.99
C GLY A 220 -19.38 -3.32 3.68
N MET A 221 -20.13 -4.15 2.96
CA MET A 221 -20.77 -3.76 1.70
C MET A 221 -21.82 -2.65 1.88
N ASP A 222 -22.60 -2.66 2.96
CA ASP A 222 -23.52 -1.56 3.29
C ASP A 222 -22.79 -0.22 3.39
N LEU A 223 -21.70 -0.17 4.18
CA LEU A 223 -20.90 1.03 4.35
C LEU A 223 -20.27 1.49 3.04
N LEU A 224 -19.66 0.57 2.28
CA LEU A 224 -19.02 0.93 1.01
C LEU A 224 -20.05 1.49 0.00
N THR A 225 -21.25 0.91 -0.05
CA THR A 225 -22.33 1.41 -0.93
C THR A 225 -22.80 2.80 -0.49
N ARG A 226 -22.96 3.02 0.82
CA ARG A 226 -23.30 4.35 1.38
C ARG A 226 -22.24 5.39 1.05
N GLY A 227 -20.96 5.03 1.12
CA GLY A 227 -19.86 5.91 0.75
C GLY A 227 -19.91 6.31 -0.73
N ILE A 228 -20.22 5.38 -1.65
CA ILE A 228 -20.30 5.68 -3.09
C ILE A 228 -21.41 6.70 -3.38
N ALA A 229 -22.54 6.59 -2.68
CA ALA A 229 -23.69 7.47 -2.91
C ALA A 229 -23.40 8.95 -2.61
N VAL A 230 -22.34 9.26 -1.87
CA VAL A 230 -22.04 10.59 -1.34
C VAL A 230 -20.60 11.06 -1.55
N ALA A 231 -19.73 10.22 -2.14
CA ALA A 231 -18.33 10.58 -2.38
C ALA A 231 -18.12 11.61 -3.51
N GLU A 232 -19.17 11.90 -4.30
CA GLU A 232 -19.17 12.92 -5.37
C GLU A 232 -17.93 12.82 -6.29
N GLU A 233 -17.15 13.90 -6.44
CA GLU A 233 -15.94 13.95 -7.27
C GLU A 233 -14.65 13.58 -6.51
N ASN A 234 -14.75 13.02 -5.31
CA ASN A 234 -13.58 12.50 -4.60
C ASN A 234 -13.15 11.13 -5.18
N TYR A 235 -12.43 11.19 -6.31
CA TYR A 235 -12.04 10.00 -7.07
C TYR A 235 -11.13 9.04 -6.32
N GLU A 236 -10.34 9.51 -5.36
CA GLU A 236 -9.51 8.64 -4.51
C GLU A 236 -10.37 7.80 -3.57
N ILE A 237 -11.33 8.42 -2.89
CA ILE A 237 -12.28 7.70 -2.04
C ILE A 237 -13.18 6.78 -2.88
N LEU A 238 -13.70 7.25 -4.02
CA LEU A 238 -14.47 6.41 -4.94
C LEU A 238 -13.68 5.18 -5.39
N TYR A 239 -12.39 5.32 -5.67
CA TYR A 239 -11.54 4.20 -6.06
C TYR A 239 -11.48 3.16 -4.96
N GLU A 240 -11.20 3.56 -3.73
CA GLU A 240 -11.14 2.65 -2.59
C GLU A 240 -12.49 1.94 -2.36
N LEU A 241 -13.59 2.68 -2.42
CA LEU A 241 -14.93 2.13 -2.22
C LEU A 241 -15.26 1.04 -3.25
N HIS A 242 -15.03 1.32 -4.53
CA HIS A 242 -15.21 0.33 -5.60
C HIS A 242 -14.23 -0.83 -5.48
N TYR A 243 -12.96 -0.57 -5.16
CA TYR A 243 -11.95 -1.60 -4.99
C TYR A 243 -12.33 -2.59 -3.87
N HIS A 244 -12.75 -2.08 -2.71
CA HIS A 244 -13.15 -2.91 -1.57
C HIS A 244 -14.49 -3.61 -1.79
N LEU A 245 -15.43 -3.03 -2.54
CA LEU A 245 -16.61 -3.78 -2.99
C LEU A 245 -16.23 -4.92 -3.94
N GLY A 246 -15.26 -4.71 -4.83
CA GLY A 246 -14.71 -5.75 -5.68
C GLY A 246 -14.15 -6.92 -4.87
N ILE A 247 -13.44 -6.65 -3.78
CA ILE A 247 -12.95 -7.67 -2.83
C ILE A 247 -14.13 -8.38 -2.16
N ALA A 248 -15.11 -7.64 -1.66
CA ALA A 248 -16.28 -8.20 -0.98
C ALA A 248 -17.07 -9.16 -1.89
N TYR A 249 -17.37 -8.76 -3.13
CA TYR A 249 -18.03 -9.63 -4.10
C TYR A 249 -17.17 -10.82 -4.50
N SER A 250 -15.84 -10.68 -4.54
CA SER A 250 -14.92 -11.80 -4.78
C SER A 250 -15.00 -12.83 -3.65
N HIS A 251 -15.10 -12.41 -2.39
CA HIS A 251 -15.31 -13.31 -1.24
C HIS A 251 -16.65 -14.04 -1.31
N LEU A 252 -17.69 -13.38 -1.82
CA LEU A 252 -19.00 -13.98 -2.07
C LEU A 252 -19.02 -14.85 -3.35
N GLN A 253 -17.90 -15.00 -4.04
CA GLN A 253 -17.77 -15.67 -5.34
C GLN A 253 -18.68 -15.08 -6.43
N ASN A 254 -19.15 -13.85 -6.25
CA ASN A 254 -19.99 -13.16 -7.21
C ASN A 254 -19.11 -12.43 -8.23
N SER A 255 -18.60 -13.20 -9.20
CA SER A 255 -17.60 -12.73 -10.17
C SER A 255 -18.08 -11.58 -11.06
N PRO A 256 -19.33 -11.55 -11.60
CA PRO A 256 -19.77 -10.44 -12.44
C PRO A 256 -19.76 -9.10 -11.72
N GLU A 257 -20.27 -9.05 -10.49
CA GLU A 257 -20.30 -7.84 -9.67
C GLU A 257 -18.90 -7.43 -9.24
N ALA A 258 -18.03 -8.39 -8.87
CA ALA A 258 -16.64 -8.08 -8.56
C ALA A 258 -15.91 -7.44 -9.77
N ILE A 259 -16.09 -7.99 -10.98
CA ILE A 259 -15.55 -7.44 -12.22
C ILE A 259 -16.09 -6.02 -12.46
N PHE A 260 -17.40 -5.82 -12.31
CA PHE A 260 -18.03 -4.50 -12.47
C PHE A 260 -17.39 -3.45 -11.54
N GLN A 261 -17.21 -3.79 -10.27
CA GLN A 261 -16.62 -2.89 -9.28
C GLN A 261 -15.15 -2.57 -9.58
N TYR A 262 -14.33 -3.58 -9.94
CA TYR A 262 -12.94 -3.32 -10.34
C TYR A 262 -12.86 -2.48 -11.62
N GLN A 263 -13.76 -2.70 -12.59
CA GLN A 263 -13.83 -1.87 -13.80
C GLN A 263 -14.24 -0.42 -13.51
N ALA A 264 -15.14 -0.20 -12.54
CA ALA A 264 -15.47 1.15 -12.07
C ALA A 264 -14.23 1.81 -11.42
N ALA A 265 -13.53 1.10 -10.54
CA ALA A 265 -12.32 1.60 -9.88
C ALA A 265 -11.23 2.03 -10.88
N ILE A 266 -10.86 1.18 -11.84
CA ILE A 266 -9.74 1.48 -12.76
C ILE A 266 -10.02 2.66 -13.73
N LYS A 267 -11.30 3.01 -13.95
CA LYS A 267 -11.71 4.13 -14.82
C LYS A 267 -11.53 5.49 -14.16
N LEU A 268 -11.47 5.55 -12.83
CA LEU A 268 -11.35 6.81 -12.09
C LEU A 268 -10.01 7.50 -12.36
N PRO A 269 -9.96 8.83 -12.54
CA PRO A 269 -8.74 9.54 -12.95
C PRO A 269 -7.79 9.81 -11.78
N ILE A 270 -7.38 8.75 -11.07
CA ILE A 270 -6.41 8.80 -9.97
C ILE A 270 -5.01 8.38 -10.43
N TYR A 271 -4.01 8.62 -9.57
CA TYR A 271 -2.62 8.26 -9.83
C TYR A 271 -2.47 6.76 -10.19
N PRO A 272 -1.88 6.41 -11.34
CA PRO A 272 -1.90 5.03 -11.86
C PRO A 272 -1.34 3.97 -10.92
N MET A 273 -0.31 4.29 -10.12
CA MET A 273 0.29 3.32 -9.17
C MET A 273 -0.71 2.76 -8.18
N LEU A 274 -1.74 3.51 -7.82
CA LEU A 274 -2.78 3.09 -6.87
C LEU A 274 -3.67 1.98 -7.46
N LYS A 275 -3.79 1.91 -8.80
CA LYS A 275 -4.68 0.98 -9.51
C LYS A 275 -4.12 -0.43 -9.65
N LEU A 276 -2.90 -0.68 -9.21
CA LEU A 276 -2.18 -1.93 -9.44
C LEU A 276 -2.96 -3.14 -8.90
N GLY A 277 -3.47 -3.04 -7.66
CA GLY A 277 -4.28 -4.09 -7.03
C GLY A 277 -5.57 -4.39 -7.81
N ALA A 278 -6.28 -3.34 -8.27
CA ALA A 278 -7.51 -3.50 -9.04
C ALA A 278 -7.28 -4.21 -10.38
N TYR A 279 -6.24 -3.84 -11.13
CA TYR A 279 -5.88 -4.54 -12.37
C TYR A 279 -5.51 -6.01 -12.13
N ASN A 280 -4.76 -6.30 -11.07
CA ASN A 280 -4.37 -7.66 -10.72
C ASN A 280 -5.59 -8.53 -10.37
N ASN A 281 -6.50 -8.00 -9.54
CA ASN A 281 -7.69 -8.73 -9.12
C ASN A 281 -8.70 -8.91 -10.27
N LEU A 282 -8.88 -7.88 -11.10
CA LEU A 282 -9.65 -7.99 -12.33
C LEU A 282 -9.08 -9.07 -13.25
N GLY A 283 -7.76 -9.07 -13.47
CA GLY A 283 -7.08 -10.08 -14.28
C GLY A 283 -7.29 -11.50 -13.73
N ASN A 284 -7.26 -11.68 -12.41
CA ASN A 284 -7.52 -12.96 -11.77
C ASN A 284 -8.95 -13.47 -12.03
N LEU A 285 -9.94 -12.59 -11.93
CA LEU A 285 -11.35 -12.93 -12.20
C LEU A 285 -11.59 -13.24 -13.68
N LEU A 286 -11.03 -12.44 -14.59
CA LEU A 286 -11.12 -12.68 -16.04
C LEU A 286 -10.45 -13.99 -16.44
N LYS A 287 -9.31 -14.33 -15.82
CA LYS A 287 -8.66 -15.63 -15.99
C LYS A 287 -9.59 -16.77 -15.54
N ALA A 288 -10.25 -16.62 -14.39
CA ALA A 288 -11.15 -17.63 -13.85
C ALA A 288 -12.41 -17.82 -14.70
N SER A 289 -12.91 -16.76 -15.34
CA SER A 289 -14.05 -16.83 -16.28
C SER A 289 -13.67 -17.32 -17.68
N GLY A 290 -12.38 -17.56 -17.95
CA GLY A 290 -11.88 -18.00 -19.25
C GLY A 290 -11.60 -16.88 -20.25
N ASP A 291 -11.81 -15.61 -19.88
CA ASP A 291 -11.41 -14.46 -20.70
C ASP A 291 -9.91 -14.18 -20.56
N PHE A 292 -9.11 -15.01 -21.23
CA PHE A 292 -7.65 -14.91 -21.20
C PHE A 292 -7.12 -13.63 -21.87
N ASN A 293 -7.82 -13.07 -22.85
CA ASN A 293 -7.40 -11.83 -23.51
C ASN A 293 -7.64 -10.61 -22.62
N GLY A 294 -8.79 -10.55 -21.94
CA GLY A 294 -9.06 -9.54 -20.92
C GLY A 294 -8.07 -9.64 -19.76
N ALA A 295 -7.81 -10.86 -19.26
CA ALA A 295 -6.82 -11.09 -18.21
C ALA A 295 -5.41 -10.64 -18.64
N LYS A 296 -4.97 -11.00 -19.86
CA LYS A 296 -3.70 -10.55 -20.44
C LYS A 296 -3.59 -9.03 -20.41
N THR A 297 -4.62 -8.33 -20.91
CA THR A 297 -4.65 -6.86 -20.99
C THR A 297 -4.55 -6.23 -19.60
N ALA A 298 -5.26 -6.79 -18.62
CA ALA A 298 -5.22 -6.30 -17.23
C ALA A 298 -3.82 -6.46 -16.62
N TYR A 299 -3.18 -7.62 -16.75
CA TYR A 299 -1.83 -7.85 -16.23
C TYR A 299 -0.76 -7.04 -16.98
N GLU A 300 -0.85 -6.90 -18.30
CA GLU A 300 0.07 -6.04 -19.07
C GLU A 300 -0.06 -4.57 -18.65
N THR A 301 -1.27 -4.11 -18.34
CA THR A 301 -1.49 -2.75 -17.81
C THR A 301 -0.89 -2.60 -16.42
N ALA A 302 -1.07 -3.59 -15.54
CA ALA A 302 -0.44 -3.62 -14.23
C ALA A 302 1.10 -3.53 -14.33
N LEU A 303 1.70 -4.24 -15.29
CA LEU A 303 3.15 -4.25 -15.52
C LEU A 303 3.68 -2.99 -16.22
N LYS A 304 2.83 -2.24 -16.93
CA LYS A 304 3.18 -0.89 -17.40
C LYS A 304 3.26 0.11 -16.25
N ILE A 305 2.41 -0.06 -15.23
CA ILE A 305 2.39 0.77 -14.03
C ILE A 305 3.60 0.45 -13.13
N ASP A 306 3.82 -0.84 -12.86
CA ASP A 306 4.96 -1.32 -12.09
C ASP A 306 5.64 -2.50 -12.81
N PRO A 307 6.75 -2.25 -13.54
CA PRO A 307 7.50 -3.29 -14.23
C PRO A 307 8.16 -4.33 -13.31
N ASN A 308 8.21 -4.08 -12.00
CA ASN A 308 8.78 -4.96 -10.99
C ASN A 308 7.70 -5.67 -10.16
N PHE A 309 6.42 -5.57 -10.54
CA PHE A 309 5.33 -6.27 -9.86
C PHE A 309 5.40 -7.79 -10.10
N ILE A 310 5.90 -8.51 -9.09
CA ILE A 310 6.18 -9.95 -9.15
C ILE A 310 4.93 -10.77 -9.53
N ALA A 311 3.81 -10.52 -8.85
CA ALA A 311 2.57 -11.25 -9.10
C ALA A 311 2.03 -11.00 -10.52
N GLY A 312 2.23 -9.79 -11.06
CA GLY A 312 1.87 -9.47 -12.45
C GLY A 312 2.62 -10.32 -13.47
N HIS A 313 3.95 -10.45 -13.33
CA HIS A 313 4.76 -11.31 -14.22
C HIS A 313 4.37 -12.78 -14.10
N TYR A 314 4.17 -13.28 -12.88
CA TYR A 314 3.72 -14.66 -12.66
C TYR A 314 2.35 -14.93 -13.31
N ASN A 315 1.37 -14.05 -13.05
CA ASN A 315 0.03 -14.20 -13.58
C ASN A 315 -0.01 -14.07 -15.11
N LEU A 316 0.74 -13.14 -15.70
CA LEU A 316 0.87 -13.03 -17.15
C LEU A 316 1.50 -14.30 -17.75
N GLY A 317 2.50 -14.89 -17.09
CA GLY A 317 3.06 -16.19 -17.48
C GLY A 317 2.01 -17.32 -17.48
N MET A 318 1.10 -17.33 -16.50
CA MET A 318 -0.03 -18.28 -16.50
C MET A 318 -0.96 -18.09 -17.70
N ILE A 319 -1.24 -16.84 -18.07
CA ILE A 319 -2.07 -16.53 -19.24
C ILE A 319 -1.39 -16.97 -20.53
N PHE A 320 -0.11 -16.64 -20.73
CA PHE A 320 0.63 -17.10 -21.91
C PHE A 320 0.68 -18.62 -22.00
N LYS A 321 0.88 -19.32 -20.87
CA LYS A 321 0.82 -20.79 -20.83
C LYS A 321 -0.56 -21.31 -21.27
N ALA A 322 -1.65 -20.71 -20.81
CA ALA A 322 -3.01 -21.11 -21.16
C ALA A 322 -3.31 -20.88 -22.65
N LEU A 323 -2.74 -19.82 -23.24
CA LEU A 323 -2.84 -19.50 -24.67
C LEU A 323 -1.88 -20.29 -25.57
N GLY A 324 -1.04 -21.17 -25.00
CA GLY A 324 -0.02 -21.93 -25.76
C GLY A 324 1.21 -21.11 -26.18
N LEU A 325 1.34 -19.86 -25.71
CA LEU A 325 2.45 -18.95 -25.98
C LEU A 325 3.62 -19.26 -25.04
N PHE A 326 4.23 -20.43 -25.21
CA PHE A 326 5.19 -20.96 -24.24
C PHE A 326 6.47 -20.13 -24.09
N THR A 327 6.96 -19.51 -25.16
CA THR A 327 8.15 -18.63 -25.11
C THR A 327 7.91 -17.43 -24.20
N ASP A 328 6.76 -16.76 -24.34
CA ASP A 328 6.39 -15.62 -23.52
C ASP A 328 6.12 -16.03 -22.07
N ALA A 329 5.51 -17.20 -21.86
CA ALA A 329 5.31 -17.76 -20.52
C ALA A 329 6.64 -17.97 -19.79
N ILE A 330 7.64 -18.55 -20.47
CA ILE A 330 8.99 -18.75 -19.92
C ILE A 330 9.62 -17.40 -19.52
N ALA A 331 9.56 -16.40 -20.40
CA ALA A 331 10.13 -15.08 -20.14
C ALA A 331 9.47 -14.41 -18.91
N SER A 332 8.15 -14.48 -18.81
CA SER A 332 7.38 -13.94 -17.69
C SER A 332 7.72 -14.63 -16.37
N TYR A 333 7.76 -15.98 -16.34
CA TYR A 333 8.15 -16.71 -15.13
C TYR A 333 9.59 -16.42 -14.71
N GLN A 334 10.53 -16.34 -15.67
CA GLN A 334 11.92 -15.97 -15.38
C GLN A 334 12.03 -14.55 -14.81
N LYS A 335 11.22 -13.60 -15.29
CA LYS A 335 11.19 -12.24 -14.72
C LYS A 335 10.65 -12.25 -13.28
N ALA A 336 9.56 -12.97 -13.00
CA ALA A 336 9.05 -13.16 -11.64
C ALA A 336 10.10 -13.77 -10.70
N ILE A 337 10.81 -14.81 -11.15
CA ILE A 337 11.89 -15.49 -10.41
C ILE A 337 13.08 -14.56 -10.17
N ARG A 338 13.48 -13.74 -11.15
CA ARG A 338 14.58 -12.77 -10.96
C ARG A 338 14.24 -11.72 -9.90
N LEU A 339 12.97 -11.31 -9.83
CA LEU A 339 12.48 -10.34 -8.84
C LEU A 339 12.27 -10.98 -7.46
N ASN A 340 11.87 -12.25 -7.41
CA ASN A 340 11.76 -13.04 -6.19
C ASN A 340 12.31 -14.47 -6.39
N PRO A 341 13.59 -14.71 -6.05
CA PRO A 341 14.21 -16.03 -6.16
C PRO A 341 13.59 -17.12 -5.28
N ASN A 342 12.73 -16.76 -4.32
CA ASN A 342 12.04 -17.72 -3.46
C ASN A 342 10.60 -18.03 -3.94
N TYR A 343 10.23 -17.65 -5.17
CA TYR A 343 8.88 -17.88 -5.69
C TYR A 343 8.70 -19.29 -6.26
N ALA A 344 8.39 -20.26 -5.41
CA ALA A 344 8.32 -21.68 -5.76
C ALA A 344 7.32 -21.99 -6.88
N GLU A 345 6.15 -21.36 -6.87
CA GLU A 345 5.09 -21.55 -7.86
C GLU A 345 5.52 -21.09 -9.26
N ALA A 346 6.33 -20.03 -9.36
CA ALA A 346 6.89 -19.57 -10.62
C ALA A 346 7.89 -20.59 -11.19
N TYR A 347 8.74 -21.19 -10.34
CA TYR A 347 9.63 -22.27 -10.74
C TYR A 347 8.88 -23.53 -11.18
N GLN A 348 7.84 -23.93 -10.45
CA GLN A 348 7.02 -25.09 -10.83
C GLN A 348 6.37 -24.89 -12.20
N ASN A 349 5.76 -23.74 -12.43
CA ASN A 349 5.13 -23.45 -13.72
C ASN A 349 6.15 -23.32 -14.86
N LEU A 350 7.33 -22.75 -14.60
CA LEU A 350 8.44 -22.76 -15.54
C LEU A 350 8.84 -24.21 -15.90
N GLY A 351 8.93 -25.10 -14.91
CA GLY A 351 9.22 -26.52 -15.11
C GLY A 351 8.22 -27.20 -16.04
N VAL A 352 6.93 -26.97 -15.81
CA VAL A 352 5.84 -27.48 -16.66
C VAL A 352 5.95 -26.96 -18.09
N VAL A 353 6.20 -25.67 -18.29
CA VAL A 353 6.30 -25.09 -19.64
C VAL A 353 7.56 -25.58 -20.37
N GLN A 354 8.70 -25.69 -19.68
CA GLN A 354 9.94 -26.22 -20.25
C GLN A 354 9.77 -27.67 -20.72
N LEU A 355 9.00 -28.48 -19.99
CA LEU A 355 8.66 -29.84 -20.41
C LEU A 355 7.81 -29.84 -21.69
N LYS A 356 6.81 -28.95 -21.78
CA LYS A 356 5.94 -28.84 -22.97
C LYS A 356 6.70 -28.45 -24.23
N VAL A 357 7.78 -27.68 -24.12
CA VAL A 357 8.67 -27.32 -25.25
C VAL A 357 9.82 -28.31 -25.45
N GLY A 358 9.83 -29.43 -24.72
CA GLY A 358 10.82 -30.52 -24.87
C GLY A 358 12.17 -30.29 -24.18
N ASN A 359 12.33 -29.22 -23.40
CA ASN A 359 13.58 -28.94 -22.70
C ASN A 359 13.60 -29.59 -21.30
N ILE A 360 13.81 -30.91 -21.30
CA ILE A 360 13.80 -31.74 -20.08
C ILE A 360 14.80 -31.25 -19.03
N LYS A 361 16.00 -30.87 -19.44
CA LYS A 361 17.06 -30.40 -18.52
C LYS A 361 16.66 -29.12 -17.78
N ALA A 362 16.13 -28.13 -18.50
CA ALA A 362 15.66 -26.89 -17.89
C ALA A 362 14.44 -27.14 -17.00
N SER A 363 13.55 -28.05 -17.41
CA SER A 363 12.38 -28.46 -16.63
C SER A 363 12.78 -29.04 -15.26
N LEU A 364 13.68 -30.02 -15.25
CA LEU A 364 14.18 -30.65 -14.02
C LEU A 364 14.90 -29.66 -13.10
N THR A 365 15.67 -28.73 -13.68
CA THR A 365 16.32 -27.67 -12.91
C THR A 365 15.29 -26.78 -12.21
N ALA A 366 14.26 -26.36 -12.94
CA ALA A 366 13.20 -25.51 -12.39
C ALA A 366 12.40 -26.24 -11.29
N PHE A 367 12.00 -27.50 -11.51
CA PHE A 367 11.33 -28.28 -10.47
C PHE A 367 12.23 -28.54 -9.26
N GLY A 368 13.53 -28.78 -9.47
CA GLY A 368 14.50 -28.94 -8.38
C GLY A 368 14.55 -27.71 -7.46
N ASN A 369 14.55 -26.51 -8.04
CA ASN A 369 14.46 -25.25 -7.28
C ASN A 369 13.13 -25.13 -6.54
N ALA A 370 12.00 -25.40 -7.19
CA ALA A 370 10.67 -25.37 -6.56
C ALA A 370 10.61 -26.33 -5.35
N ILE A 371 11.11 -27.55 -5.51
CA ILE A 371 11.18 -28.57 -4.45
C ILE A 371 12.07 -28.10 -3.29
N ALA A 372 13.23 -27.49 -3.58
CA ALA A 372 14.15 -26.99 -2.56
C ALA A 372 13.50 -25.88 -1.72
N ILE A 373 12.77 -24.95 -2.35
CA ILE A 373 12.05 -23.88 -1.67
C ILE A 373 10.87 -24.45 -0.86
N HIS A 374 10.03 -25.30 -1.47
CA HIS A 374 8.91 -25.93 -0.75
C HIS A 374 9.40 -26.82 0.40
N LYS A 375 10.57 -27.45 0.33
CA LYS A 375 11.09 -28.25 1.46
C LYS A 375 11.25 -27.40 2.74
N GLN A 376 11.50 -26.10 2.61
CA GLN A 376 11.66 -25.19 3.75
C GLN A 376 10.32 -24.76 4.35
N HIS A 377 9.29 -24.56 3.51
CA HIS A 377 8.03 -23.92 3.91
C HIS A 377 6.79 -24.80 3.82
N ASN A 378 6.79 -25.78 2.91
CA ASN A 378 5.71 -26.73 2.65
C ASN A 378 6.26 -28.12 2.22
N PRO A 379 6.78 -28.93 3.16
CA PRO A 379 7.40 -30.22 2.85
C PRO A 379 6.49 -31.21 2.12
N LYS A 380 5.17 -31.14 2.36
CA LYS A 380 4.18 -31.99 1.71
C LYS A 380 4.11 -31.71 0.20
N GLU A 381 4.13 -30.44 -0.18
CA GLU A 381 4.14 -30.03 -1.59
C GLU A 381 5.45 -30.41 -2.29
N ALA A 382 6.58 -30.28 -1.58
CA ALA A 382 7.87 -30.74 -2.10
C ALA A 382 7.87 -32.24 -2.44
N GLU A 383 7.27 -33.08 -1.58
CA GLU A 383 7.18 -34.51 -1.84
C GLU A 383 6.18 -34.84 -2.97
N ARG A 384 5.06 -34.12 -3.05
CA ARG A 384 4.10 -34.23 -4.17
C ARG A 384 4.77 -33.99 -5.52
N LEU A 385 5.57 -32.93 -5.62
CA LEU A 385 6.32 -32.61 -6.85
C LEU A 385 7.36 -33.68 -7.19
N ARG A 386 8.08 -34.21 -6.20
CA ARG A 386 9.03 -35.31 -6.43
C ARG A 386 8.36 -36.58 -6.91
N GLN A 387 7.25 -36.95 -6.28
CA GLN A 387 6.49 -38.13 -6.68
C GLN A 387 5.99 -37.99 -8.12
N GLY A 388 5.42 -36.84 -8.48
CA GLY A 388 4.97 -36.58 -9.85
C GLY A 388 6.10 -36.72 -10.88
N LEU A 389 7.30 -36.23 -10.57
CA LEU A 389 8.46 -36.40 -11.45
C LEU A 389 8.91 -37.87 -11.58
N ARG A 390 8.87 -38.66 -10.49
CA ARG A 390 9.17 -40.10 -10.53
C ARG A 390 8.16 -40.88 -11.37
N GLU A 391 6.87 -40.57 -11.20
CA GLU A 391 5.78 -41.20 -11.97
C GLU A 391 5.91 -40.90 -13.47
N MET A 392 6.49 -39.75 -13.82
CA MET A 392 6.81 -39.39 -15.20
C MET A 392 8.15 -39.95 -15.70
N GLY A 393 8.89 -40.71 -14.88
CA GLY A 393 10.20 -41.27 -15.22
C GLY A 393 11.31 -40.23 -15.38
N LEU A 394 11.15 -39.05 -14.77
CA LEU A 394 12.11 -37.94 -14.87
C LEU A 394 13.07 -37.85 -13.65
N LEU A 395 12.84 -38.66 -12.61
CA LEU A 395 13.67 -38.75 -11.40
C LEU A 395 14.02 -40.20 -11.06
#